data_AF-A0A453P3S3-F1
#
_entry.id   AF-A0A453P3S3-F1
#
_cell.length_a   1.000
_cell.length_b   1.000
_cell.length_c   1.000
_cell.angle_alpha   90.00
_cell.angle_beta   90.00
_cell.angle_gamma   90.00
#
_symmetry.space_group_name_H-M   'P 1'
#
loop_
_entity.id
_entity.type
_entity.pdbx_description
1 polymer ?
#
loop_
_entity_poly.entity_id
_entity_poly.type
_entity_poly.pdbx_seq_one_letter_code
_entity_poly.pdbx_strand_id
1 'polypeptide(L)'
;MEGDGETSAAEAALGLSPQTFINEVLNFVDDVCFQAFEYCLQEGAPTAVGAATATNKAEELKPGVNEIHHLVKDVLDKRMNNWEMYCLRKCLTVPEGFVAPEDDNSSAMVLHKDGNSDSELDAELNSLRKKLADVSTLLVKNLLVNIIYT
;
A
#
# COMPACT_ATOMS: atom_id res chain seq x y z
N MET A 1 10.55 24.17 13.48
CA MET A 1 9.32 23.35 13.32
C MET A 1 8.66 23.86 12.05
N GLU A 2 8.98 23.28 10.90
CA GLU A 2 8.61 23.82 9.57
C GLU A 2 8.09 22.73 8.60
N GLY A 3 7.87 21.48 9.05
CA GLY A 3 7.56 20.35 8.17
C GLY A 3 6.08 20.06 7.91
N ASP A 4 5.17 20.48 8.80
CA ASP A 4 3.75 20.07 8.70
C ASP A 4 2.95 20.87 7.66
N GLY A 5 3.35 22.12 7.40
CA GLY A 5 2.59 23.02 6.50
C GLY A 5 2.67 22.62 5.03
N GLU A 6 3.85 22.21 4.56
CA GLU A 6 4.06 21.85 3.14
C GLU A 6 3.37 20.54 2.77
N THR A 7 3.40 19.55 3.66
CA THR A 7 2.73 18.27 3.45
C THR A 7 1.22 18.45 3.37
N SER A 8 0.62 19.21 4.31
CA SER A 8 -0.82 19.47 4.33
C SER A 8 -1.32 20.24 3.09
N ALA A 9 -0.52 21.16 2.55
CA ALA A 9 -0.87 21.88 1.32
C ALA A 9 -0.85 20.98 0.08
N ALA A 10 0.15 20.09 -0.02
CA ALA A 10 0.22 19.12 -1.10
C ALA A 10 -0.95 18.14 -1.06
N GLU A 11 -1.37 17.70 0.13
CA GLU A 11 -2.52 16.83 0.29
C GLU A 11 -3.82 17.47 -0.18
N ALA A 12 -4.06 18.73 0.20
CA ALA A 12 -5.23 19.49 -0.24
C ALA A 12 -5.23 19.69 -1.77
N ALA A 13 -4.08 20.06 -2.35
CA ALA A 13 -3.98 20.32 -3.79
C ALA A 13 -4.11 19.04 -4.65
N LEU A 14 -3.62 17.90 -4.16
CA LEU A 14 -3.61 16.63 -4.89
C LEU A 14 -4.85 15.76 -4.61
N GLY A 15 -5.58 16.04 -3.52
CA GLY A 15 -6.69 15.21 -3.06
C GLY A 15 -6.27 13.81 -2.58
N LEU A 16 -4.99 13.63 -2.25
CA LEU A 16 -4.42 12.38 -1.77
C LEU A 16 -3.21 12.65 -0.88
N SER A 17 -2.81 11.68 -0.07
CA SER A 17 -1.56 11.76 0.68
C SER A 17 -0.36 11.33 -0.18
N PRO A 18 0.61 12.21 -0.47
CA PRO A 18 1.79 11.86 -1.27
C PRO A 18 2.55 10.66 -0.74
N GLN A 19 2.76 10.57 0.58
CA GLN A 19 3.50 9.47 1.19
C GLN A 19 2.72 8.16 1.09
N THR A 20 1.40 8.17 1.32
CA THR A 20 0.56 6.97 1.19
C THR A 20 0.59 6.45 -0.25
N PHE A 21 0.42 7.33 -1.23
CA PHE A 21 0.49 6.95 -2.65
C PHE A 21 1.85 6.33 -3.01
N ILE A 22 2.95 6.94 -2.57
CA ILE A 22 4.30 6.41 -2.79
C ILE A 22 4.45 5.03 -2.16
N ASN A 23 4.03 4.86 -0.90
CA ASN A 23 4.12 3.58 -0.20
C ASN A 23 3.34 2.47 -0.91
N GLU A 24 2.16 2.79 -1.45
CA GLU A 24 1.37 1.83 -2.24
C GLU A 24 2.11 1.38 -3.50
N VAL A 25 2.75 2.32 -4.22
CA VAL A 25 3.56 1.98 -5.40
C VAL A 25 4.78 1.15 -5.03
N LEU A 26 5.47 1.50 -3.93
CA LEU A 26 6.62 0.73 -3.43
C LEU A 26 6.21 -0.71 -3.10
N ASN A 27 5.13 -0.89 -2.35
CA ASN A 27 4.60 -2.21 -2.00
C ASN A 27 4.20 -3.00 -3.25
N PHE A 28 3.53 -2.36 -4.21
CA PHE A 28 3.16 -3.01 -5.47
C PHE A 28 4.38 -3.51 -6.24
N VAL A 29 5.45 -2.72 -6.32
CA VAL A 29 6.70 -3.11 -6.99
C VAL A 29 7.37 -4.28 -6.26
N ASP A 30 7.40 -4.26 -4.93
CA ASP A 30 7.91 -5.36 -4.12
C ASP A 30 7.10 -6.65 -4.34
N ASP A 31 5.77 -6.55 -4.36
CA ASP A 31 4.87 -7.69 -4.60
C ASP A 31 5.09 -8.31 -5.99
N VAL A 32 5.23 -7.48 -7.03
CA VAL A 32 5.50 -7.95 -8.39
C VAL A 32 6.87 -8.63 -8.48
N CYS A 33 7.88 -8.06 -7.83
CA CYS A 33 9.22 -8.66 -7.77
C CYS A 33 9.17 -10.03 -7.09
N PHE A 34 8.54 -10.10 -5.92
CA PHE A 34 8.38 -11.33 -5.15
C PHE A 34 7.67 -12.41 -5.97
N GLN A 35 6.52 -12.10 -6.57
CA GLN A 35 5.75 -13.04 -7.38
C GLN A 35 6.52 -13.56 -8.60
N ALA A 36 7.31 -12.71 -9.26
CA ALA A 36 8.11 -13.12 -10.41
C ALA A 36 9.18 -14.17 -10.02
N PHE A 37 9.87 -13.96 -8.90
CA PHE A 37 10.87 -14.92 -8.42
C PHE A 37 10.24 -16.17 -7.81
N GLU A 38 9.10 -16.05 -7.14
CA GLU A 38 8.31 -17.19 -6.69
C GLU A 38 7.91 -18.08 -7.87
N TYR A 39 7.42 -17.50 -8.98
CA TYR A 39 7.12 -18.23 -10.21
C TYR A 39 8.36 -18.94 -10.77
N CYS A 40 9.52 -18.30 -10.76
CA CYS A 40 10.76 -18.93 -11.25
C CYS A 40 11.13 -20.17 -10.44
N LEU A 41 10.89 -20.15 -9.13
CA LEU A 41 11.16 -21.27 -8.24
C LEU A 41 10.13 -22.39 -8.36
N GLN A 42 8.84 -22.04 -8.45
CA GLN A 42 7.74 -23.00 -8.46
C GLN A 42 7.53 -23.66 -9.83
N GLU A 43 7.56 -22.88 -10.91
CA GLU A 43 7.15 -23.32 -12.23
C GLU A 43 8.29 -23.25 -13.25
N GLY A 44 9.11 -22.20 -13.19
CA GLY A 44 10.20 -21.96 -14.15
C GLY A 44 11.30 -23.02 -14.08
N ALA A 45 11.86 -23.27 -12.89
CA ALA A 45 12.95 -24.22 -12.71
C ALA A 45 12.56 -25.68 -13.03
N PRO A 46 11.40 -26.21 -12.56
CA PRO A 46 10.97 -27.55 -12.97
C PRO A 46 10.74 -27.69 -14.47
N THR A 47 10.18 -26.66 -15.12
CA THR A 47 9.97 -26.63 -16.57
C THR A 47 11.30 -26.63 -17.33
N ALA A 48 12.28 -25.84 -16.90
CA ALA A 48 13.58 -25.72 -17.56
C ALA A 48 14.44 -27.01 -17.46
N VAL A 49 14.30 -27.76 -16.36
CA VAL A 49 15.08 -28.97 -16.07
C VAL A 49 14.47 -30.23 -16.69
N GLY A 50 13.17 -30.22 -16.97
CA GLY A 50 12.42 -31.36 -17.51
C GLY A 50 12.12 -32.45 -16.47
N ALA A 51 10.99 -33.15 -16.66
CA ALA A 51 10.40 -34.08 -15.68
C ALA A 51 11.32 -35.23 -15.23
N ALA A 52 12.28 -35.65 -16.07
CA ALA A 52 13.16 -36.79 -15.80
C ALA A 52 14.35 -36.47 -14.87
N THR A 53 14.69 -35.19 -14.65
CA THR A 53 15.83 -34.76 -13.81
C THR A 53 15.45 -33.76 -12.71
N ALA A 54 14.14 -33.60 -12.45
CA ALA A 54 13.57 -32.44 -11.78
C ALA A 54 14.04 -32.23 -10.33
N THR A 55 14.08 -33.26 -9.48
CA THR A 55 14.20 -33.02 -8.02
C THR A 55 15.59 -32.51 -7.62
N ASN A 56 16.66 -33.20 -8.00
CA ASN A 56 18.02 -32.80 -7.57
C ASN A 56 18.51 -31.53 -8.28
N LYS A 57 18.21 -31.38 -9.57
CA LYS A 57 18.65 -30.20 -10.33
C LYS A 57 17.81 -28.95 -10.03
N ALA A 58 16.53 -29.07 -9.70
CA ALA A 58 15.73 -27.92 -9.26
C ALA A 58 16.19 -27.40 -7.89
N GLU A 59 16.59 -28.29 -6.97
CA GLU A 59 17.19 -27.86 -5.70
C GLU A 59 18.54 -27.16 -5.89
N GLU A 60 19.36 -27.58 -6.85
CA GLU A 60 20.61 -26.89 -7.22
C GLU A 60 20.37 -25.51 -7.89
N LEU A 61 19.24 -25.33 -8.58
CA LEU A 61 18.86 -24.06 -9.22
C LEU A 61 18.36 -23.01 -8.23
N LYS A 62 17.71 -23.44 -7.14
CA LYS A 62 17.12 -22.53 -6.13
C LYS A 62 18.13 -21.52 -5.56
N PRO A 63 19.36 -21.91 -5.16
CA PRO A 63 20.39 -20.95 -4.73
C PRO A 63 20.71 -19.91 -5.81
N GLY A 64 20.82 -20.30 -7.07
CA GLY A 64 21.11 -19.39 -8.18
C GLY A 64 19.99 -18.38 -8.43
N VAL A 65 18.73 -18.84 -8.38
CA VAL A 65 17.56 -17.95 -8.49
C VAL A 65 17.49 -16.97 -7.32
N ASN A 66 17.80 -17.41 -6.10
CA ASN A 66 17.84 -16.55 -4.93
C ASN A 66 18.95 -15.49 -5.03
N GLU A 67 20.13 -15.84 -5.54
CA GLU A 67 21.22 -14.88 -5.72
C GLU A 67 20.83 -13.78 -6.74
N ILE A 68 20.18 -14.18 -7.84
CA ILE A 68 19.65 -13.22 -8.82
C ILE A 68 18.57 -12.35 -8.18
N HIS A 69 17.68 -12.93 -7.37
CA HIS A 69 16.66 -12.19 -6.64
C HIS A 69 17.27 -11.12 -5.74
N HIS A 70 18.29 -11.46 -4.94
CA HIS A 70 18.99 -10.50 -4.10
C HIS A 70 19.63 -9.37 -4.91
N LEU A 71 20.33 -9.70 -6.00
CA LEU A 71 20.94 -8.69 -6.86
C LEU A 71 19.91 -7.74 -7.48
N VAL A 72 18.80 -8.29 -7.97
CA VAL A 72 17.71 -7.49 -8.54
C VAL A 72 17.08 -6.61 -7.47
N LYS A 73 16.83 -7.15 -6.28
CA LYS A 73 16.25 -6.41 -5.16
C LYS A 73 17.15 -5.25 -4.72
N ASP A 74 18.44 -5.47 -4.55
CA ASP A 74 19.38 -4.41 -4.16
C ASP A 74 19.39 -3.24 -5.17
N VAL A 75 19.39 -3.56 -6.46
CA VAL A 75 19.33 -2.55 -7.53
C VAL A 75 17.98 -1.83 -7.54
N LEU A 76 16.89 -2.58 -7.36
CA LEU A 76 15.53 -2.06 -7.37
C LEU A 76 15.27 -1.16 -6.17
N ASP A 77 15.60 -1.58 -4.95
CA ASP A 77 15.46 -0.82 -3.71
C ASP A 77 16.19 0.53 -3.84
N LYS A 78 17.41 0.54 -4.37
CA LYS A 78 18.15 1.78 -4.63
C LYS A 78 17.45 2.69 -5.65
N ARG A 79 16.89 2.14 -6.72
CA ARG A 79 16.18 2.92 -7.74
C ARG A 79 14.86 3.46 -7.20
N MET A 80 14.13 2.65 -6.45
CA MET A 80 12.86 3.01 -5.84
C MET A 80 13.02 4.09 -4.77
N ASN A 81 14.11 4.04 -3.98
CA ASN A 81 14.44 5.11 -3.06
C ASN A 81 14.70 6.45 -3.79
N ASN A 82 15.48 6.43 -4.88
CA ASN A 82 15.70 7.63 -5.69
C ASN A 82 14.40 8.15 -6.32
N TRP A 83 13.54 7.25 -6.77
CA TRP A 83 12.23 7.59 -7.35
C TRP A 83 11.31 8.24 -6.31
N GLU A 84 11.20 7.66 -5.10
CA GLU A 84 10.45 8.24 -3.98
C GLU A 84 10.93 9.66 -3.67
N MET A 85 12.24 9.82 -3.49
CA MET A 85 12.84 11.13 -3.20
C MET A 85 12.59 12.15 -4.32
N TYR A 86 12.58 11.71 -5.57
CA TYR A 86 12.25 12.58 -6.69
C TYR A 86 10.77 12.99 -6.68
N CYS A 87 9.86 12.03 -6.48
CA CYS A 87 8.43 12.30 -6.39
C CYS A 87 8.11 13.30 -5.28
N LEU A 88 8.61 13.06 -4.07
CA LEU A 88 8.38 13.93 -2.90
C LEU A 88 8.98 15.34 -3.05
N ARG A 89 10.02 15.51 -3.87
CA ARG A 89 10.70 16.82 -4.02
C ARG A 89 10.25 17.61 -5.23
N LYS A 90 9.67 16.95 -6.24
CA LYS A 90 9.46 17.55 -7.57
C LYS A 90 8.09 17.29 -8.17
N CYS A 91 7.47 16.14 -7.90
CA CYS A 91 6.21 15.77 -8.54
C CYS A 91 5.01 16.04 -7.62
N LEU A 92 5.16 15.74 -6.34
CA LEU A 92 4.08 15.77 -5.35
C LEU A 92 4.27 16.93 -4.35
N THR A 93 4.74 18.06 -4.85
CA THR A 93 4.92 19.30 -4.07
C THR A 93 4.08 20.41 -4.67
N VAL A 94 3.67 21.35 -3.82
CA VAL A 94 3.00 22.56 -4.27
C VAL A 94 4.06 23.57 -4.73
N PRO A 95 4.02 24.07 -5.98
CA PRO A 95 4.93 25.10 -6.42
C PRO A 95 4.80 26.37 -5.58
N GLU A 96 5.91 27.06 -5.36
CA GLU A 96 5.90 28.32 -4.61
C GLU A 96 4.99 29.35 -5.30
N GLY A 97 4.10 29.97 -4.52
CA GLY A 97 3.09 30.92 -5.03
C GLY A 97 1.86 30.27 -5.64
N PHE A 98 1.78 28.94 -5.71
CA PHE A 98 0.54 28.25 -6.01
C PHE A 98 -0.38 28.31 -4.80
N VAL A 99 -1.52 28.97 -4.99
CA VAL A 99 -2.63 28.94 -4.04
C VAL A 99 -3.57 27.87 -4.56
N ALA A 100 -3.68 26.75 -3.83
CA ALA A 100 -4.76 25.81 -4.10
C ALA A 100 -6.06 26.62 -4.07
N PRO A 101 -6.95 26.46 -5.07
CA PRO A 101 -8.26 27.09 -4.99
C PRO A 101 -8.81 26.75 -3.62
N GLU A 102 -9.21 27.78 -2.85
CA GLU A 102 -9.97 27.52 -1.63
C GLU A 102 -11.04 26.52 -2.02
N ASP A 103 -11.28 25.52 -1.18
CA ASP A 103 -12.41 24.63 -1.38
C ASP A 103 -13.64 25.53 -1.53
N ASP A 104 -13.99 25.86 -2.77
CA ASP A 104 -15.24 26.47 -3.14
C ASP A 104 -16.24 25.33 -2.99
N ASN A 105 -16.45 24.97 -1.73
CA ASN A 105 -17.69 24.44 -1.21
C ASN A 105 -18.86 25.41 -1.50
N SER A 106 -18.68 26.43 -2.34
CA SER A 106 -19.73 26.93 -3.24
C SER A 106 -20.44 25.83 -4.05
N SER A 107 -19.88 24.62 -4.24
CA SER A 107 -20.65 23.47 -4.73
C SER A 107 -21.65 22.91 -3.68
N ALA A 108 -21.42 23.16 -2.39
CA ALA A 108 -22.40 22.87 -1.33
C ALA A 108 -23.60 23.82 -1.36
N MET A 109 -23.50 24.97 -2.06
CA MET A 109 -24.63 25.88 -2.20
C MET A 109 -25.73 25.37 -3.15
N VAL A 110 -25.48 24.29 -3.92
CA VAL A 110 -26.44 23.79 -4.94
C VAL A 110 -26.95 22.36 -4.68
N LEU A 111 -26.54 21.69 -3.60
CA LEU A 111 -27.10 20.38 -3.21
C LEU A 111 -27.93 20.45 -1.92
N HIS A 112 -28.79 21.46 -1.79
CA HIS A 112 -30.02 21.31 -1.01
C HIS A 112 -31.02 20.44 -1.80
N LYS A 113 -30.72 19.14 -1.94
CA LYS A 113 -31.65 18.10 -2.40
C LYS A 113 -31.02 16.71 -2.27
N ASP A 114 -30.92 16.19 -1.05
CA ASP A 114 -31.85 15.17 -0.54
C ASP A 114 -31.39 14.73 0.86
N GLY A 115 -32.16 15.10 1.87
CA GLY A 115 -32.55 14.22 2.99
C GLY A 115 -31.55 13.58 3.94
N ASN A 116 -30.23 13.53 3.73
CA ASN A 116 -29.35 12.85 4.69
C ASN A 116 -29.01 13.77 5.87
N SER A 117 -29.97 13.87 6.80
CA SER A 117 -29.82 14.58 8.06
C SER A 117 -28.55 14.16 8.80
N ASP A 118 -27.89 15.09 9.51
CA ASP A 118 -26.72 14.79 10.36
C ASP A 118 -26.97 13.58 11.29
N SER A 119 -28.21 13.38 11.72
CA SER A 119 -28.63 12.24 12.54
C SER A 119 -28.49 10.87 11.86
N GLU A 120 -28.63 10.80 10.54
CA GLU A 120 -28.46 9.56 9.77
C GLU A 120 -26.97 9.20 9.64
N LEU A 121 -26.11 10.22 9.41
CA LEU A 121 -24.65 10.05 9.46
C LEU A 121 -24.18 9.62 10.84
N ASP A 122 -24.72 10.21 11.91
CA ASP A 122 -24.41 9.82 13.28
C ASP A 122 -24.83 8.37 13.58
N ALA A 123 -25.99 7.95 13.07
CA ALA A 123 -26.47 6.57 13.21
C ALA A 123 -25.55 5.57 12.47
N GLU A 124 -25.12 5.90 11.25
CA GLU A 124 -24.19 5.09 10.48
C GLU A 124 -22.81 5.01 11.15
N LEU A 125 -22.27 6.14 11.63
CA LEU A 125 -21.01 6.18 12.37
C LEU A 125 -21.06 5.32 13.63
N ASN A 126 -22.16 5.37 14.38
CA ASN A 126 -22.35 4.53 15.56
C ASN A 126 -22.47 3.05 15.21
N SER A 127 -23.12 2.72 14.09
CA SER A 127 -23.19 1.36 13.56
C SER A 127 -21.80 0.82 13.20
N LEU A 128 -20.97 1.63 12.54
CA LEU A 128 -19.59 1.26 12.19
C LEU A 128 -18.72 1.09 13.44
N ARG A 129 -18.80 2.00 14.41
CA ARG A 129 -18.10 1.86 15.71
C ARG A 129 -18.46 0.57 16.42
N LYS A 130 -19.75 0.21 16.41
CA LYS A 130 -20.22 -1.05 17.00
C LYS A 130 -19.65 -2.26 16.26
N LYS A 131 -19.72 -2.28 14.92
CA LYS A 131 -19.13 -3.38 14.11
C LYS A 131 -17.64 -3.54 14.39
N LEU A 132 -16.89 -2.44 14.51
CA LEU A 132 -15.46 -2.48 14.81
C LEU A 132 -15.18 -3.05 16.21
N ALA A 133 -15.97 -2.67 17.22
CA ALA A 133 -15.87 -3.21 18.57
C ALA A 133 -16.18 -4.73 18.62
N ASP A 134 -17.17 -5.17 17.84
CA ASP A 134 -17.54 -6.58 17.73
C ASP A 134 -16.41 -7.40 17.08
N VAL A 135 -15.83 -6.92 15.98
CA VAL A 135 -14.67 -7.56 15.31
C VAL A 135 -13.46 -7.63 16.25
N SER A 136 -13.16 -6.53 16.94
CA SER A 136 -12.03 -6.48 17.90
C SER A 136 -12.22 -7.50 19.02
N THR A 137 -13.44 -7.62 19.55
CA THR A 137 -13.79 -8.59 20.58
C THR A 137 -13.67 -10.03 20.07
N LEU A 138 -14.09 -10.30 18.84
CA LEU A 138 -13.96 -11.62 18.21
C LEU A 138 -12.49 -12.01 17.98
N LEU A 139 -11.65 -11.08 17.53
CA LEU A 139 -10.22 -11.30 17.36
C LEU A 139 -9.54 -11.65 18.69
N VAL A 140 -9.82 -10.89 19.75
CA VAL A 140 -9.29 -11.17 21.09
C VAL A 140 -9.76 -12.53 21.61
N LYS A 141 -11.04 -12.88 21.44
CA LYS A 141 -11.58 -14.19 21.82
C LYS A 141 -10.91 -15.33 21.05
N ASN A 142 -10.74 -15.19 19.74
CA ASN A 142 -10.07 -16.21 18.91
C ASN A 142 -8.60 -16.39 19.28
N LEU A 143 -7.89 -15.30 19.59
CA LEU A 143 -6.51 -15.36 20.10
C LEU A 143 -6.44 -16.08 21.45
N LEU A 144 -7.34 -15.77 22.39
CA LEU A 144 -7.38 -16.42 23.70
C LEU A 144 -7.72 -17.92 23.60
N VAL A 145 -8.65 -18.31 22.73
CA VAL A 145 -8.95 -19.72 22.43
C VAL A 145 -7.70 -20.41 21.90
N ASN A 146 -7.02 -19.83 20.91
CA ASN A 146 -5.81 -20.44 20.34
C ASN A 146 -4.67 -20.60 21.36
N ILE A 147 -4.54 -19.70 22.35
CA ILE A 147 -3.53 -19.80 23.42
C ILE A 147 -3.88 -20.90 24.44
N ILE A 148 -5.17 -21.11 24.75
CA ILE A 148 -5.61 -22.10 25.74
C ILE A 148 -5.55 -23.53 25.20
N TYR A 149 -5.64 -23.72 23.87
CA TYR A 149 -5.65 -25.03 23.22
C TYR A 149 -4.30 -25.44 22.59
N THR A 150 -3.24 -24.66 22.80
CA THR A 150 -1.82 -25.06 22.62
C THR A 150 -1.19 -25.41 23.96
#